data_AF-A0A382F1Z3-F1
#
_entry.id   AF-A0A382F1Z3-F1
#
_cell.length_a   1.000
_cell.length_b   1.000
_cell.length_c   1.000
_cell.angle_alpha   90.00
_cell.angle_beta   90.00
_cell.angle_gamma   90.00
#
_symmetry.space_group_name_H-M   'P 1'
#
loop_
_entity.id
_entity.type
_entity.pdbx_description
1 polymer ?
#
loop_
_entity_poly.entity_id
_entity_poly.type
_entity_poly.pdbx_seq_one_letter_code
_entity_poly.pdbx_strand_id
1 'polypeptide(L)'
;TIWGFLYDESRRRKMLAETPQDELKKHVRPKGEWNKLVVRAEGPRIQIWLNGYQTVDFTEPDEKIPLKGRLGLQVHGGPPVECHYRNLRLKEL
;
A
#
# COMPACT_ATOMS: atom_id res chain seq x y z
N THR A 1 -2.87 6.40 -12.46
CA THR A 1 -2.48 5.21 -11.66
C THR A 1 -2.08 5.67 -10.28
N ILE A 2 -2.53 4.98 -9.24
CA ILE A 2 -2.23 5.29 -7.84
C ILE A 2 -1.11 4.34 -7.38
N TRP A 3 -0.09 4.86 -6.69
CA TRP A 3 1.06 4.08 -6.23
C TRP A 3 1.33 4.35 -4.75
N GLY A 4 1.46 3.29 -3.95
CA GLY A 4 1.94 3.40 -2.57
C GLY A 4 1.07 4.24 -1.63
N PHE A 5 -0.22 4.46 -1.94
CA PHE A 5 -1.16 5.18 -1.06
C PHE A 5 -1.79 4.23 -0.04
N LEU A 6 -2.35 4.82 1.02
CA LEU A 6 -3.20 4.11 1.98
C LEU A 6 -4.66 4.54 1.80
N TYR A 7 -5.49 3.61 1.34
CA TYR A 7 -6.92 3.82 1.09
C TYR A 7 -7.76 2.93 2.00
N ASP A 8 -8.75 3.51 2.67
CA ASP A 8 -9.72 2.79 3.47
C ASP A 8 -11.02 2.59 2.68
N GLU A 9 -11.07 1.50 1.92
CA GLU A 9 -12.09 1.27 0.90
C GLU A 9 -13.51 1.08 1.46
N SER A 10 -13.68 0.21 2.46
CA SER A 10 -15.03 -0.21 2.89
C SER A 10 -15.59 0.62 4.05
N ARG A 11 -14.75 1.01 5.02
CA ARG A 11 -15.20 1.68 6.25
C ARG A 11 -15.44 3.17 6.02
N ARG A 12 -14.52 3.82 5.30
CA ARG A 12 -14.50 5.30 5.17
C ARG A 12 -14.57 5.80 3.75
N ARG A 13 -14.26 4.98 2.75
CA ARG A 13 -14.14 5.35 1.33
C ARG A 13 -13.24 6.58 1.16
N LYS A 14 -12.12 6.60 1.86
CA LYS A 14 -11.24 7.78 1.99
C LYS A 14 -9.77 7.41 1.87
N MET A 15 -9.00 8.26 1.18
CA MET A 15 -7.53 8.22 1.23
C MET A 15 -7.06 8.71 2.60
N LEU A 16 -6.37 7.84 3.33
CA LEU A 16 -5.85 8.13 4.66
C LEU A 16 -4.47 8.78 4.61
N ALA A 17 -3.66 8.40 3.62
CA ALA A 17 -2.35 8.98 3.37
C ALA A 17 -2.00 8.87 1.88
N GLU A 18 -1.49 9.98 1.34
CA GLU A 18 -1.13 10.14 -0.07
C GLU A 18 0.21 10.87 -0.17
N THR A 19 0.94 10.59 -1.24
CA THR A 19 2.14 11.35 -1.63
C THR A 19 1.84 12.06 -2.95
N PRO A 20 2.32 13.31 -3.17
CA PRO A 20 2.19 13.96 -4.47
C PRO A 20 2.64 13.04 -5.62
N GLN A 21 1.78 12.86 -6.61
CA GLN A 21 2.02 11.88 -7.69
C GLN A 21 3.29 12.17 -8.48
N ASP A 22 3.65 13.43 -8.68
CA ASP A 22 4.85 13.81 -9.43
C ASP A 22 6.14 13.44 -8.70
N GLU A 23 6.11 13.38 -7.36
CA GLU A 23 7.23 12.86 -6.59
C GLU A 23 7.29 11.33 -6.71
N LEU A 24 6.15 10.64 -6.54
CA LEU A 24 6.11 9.18 -6.63
C LEU A 24 6.54 8.61 -7.96
N LYS A 25 6.18 9.27 -9.07
CA LYS A 25 6.56 8.82 -10.42
C LYS A 25 8.07 8.66 -10.57
N LYS A 26 8.89 9.42 -9.82
CA LYS A 26 10.35 9.32 -9.82
C LYS A 26 10.85 8.00 -9.23
N HIS A 27 10.04 7.37 -8.38
CA HIS A 27 10.37 6.13 -7.69
C HIS A 27 9.74 4.90 -8.35
N VAL A 28 8.78 5.05 -9.26
CA VAL A 28 8.13 3.93 -9.95
C VAL A 28 9.03 3.41 -11.07
N ARG A 29 9.24 2.09 -11.12
CA ARG A 29 9.96 1.46 -12.23
C ARG A 29 9.12 1.46 -13.52
N PRO A 30 9.77 1.53 -14.69
CA PRO A 30 9.09 1.43 -15.99
C PRO A 30 8.19 0.19 -16.11
N LYS A 31 7.23 0.25 -17.04
CA LYS A 31 6.34 -0.89 -17.34
C LYS A 31 7.18 -2.11 -17.75
N GLY A 32 6.87 -3.28 -17.17
CA GLY A 32 7.59 -4.52 -17.40
C GLY A 32 8.69 -4.80 -16.37
N GLU A 33 9.08 -3.80 -15.59
CA GLU A 33 9.99 -3.96 -14.46
C GLU A 33 9.25 -4.20 -13.14
N TRP A 34 9.99 -4.71 -12.17
CA TRP A 34 9.45 -5.05 -10.86
C TRP A 34 9.59 -3.89 -9.88
N ASN A 35 8.48 -3.52 -9.25
CA ASN A 35 8.47 -2.61 -8.12
C ASN A 35 8.51 -3.40 -6.80
N LYS A 36 9.34 -2.94 -5.86
CA LYS A 36 9.38 -3.48 -4.49
C LYS A 36 8.45 -2.67 -3.61
N LEU A 37 7.45 -3.32 -3.04
CA LEU A 37 6.56 -2.76 -2.02
C LEU A 37 6.94 -3.34 -0.66
N VAL A 38 7.03 -2.49 0.36
CA VAL A 38 7.15 -2.91 1.76
C VAL A 38 6.01 -2.26 2.52
N VAL A 39 5.29 -3.06 3.32
CA VAL A 39 4.27 -2.57 4.25
C VAL A 39 4.69 -3.01 5.64
N ARG A 40 4.77 -2.06 6.58
CA ARG A 40 5.00 -2.32 8.01
C ARG A 40 3.75 -1.85 8.76
N ALA A 41 3.11 -2.77 9.46
CA ALA A 41 1.99 -2.47 10.35
C ALA A 41 2.39 -2.85 11.77
N GLU A 42 2.53 -1.86 12.64
CA GLU A 42 2.96 -2.03 14.03
C GLU A 42 2.01 -1.28 14.96
N GLY A 43 1.17 -2.02 15.67
CA GLY A 43 0.02 -1.44 16.38
C GLY A 43 -0.86 -0.63 15.41
N PRO A 44 -1.23 0.63 15.74
CA PRO A 44 -2.04 1.48 14.87
C PRO A 44 -1.23 2.18 13.75
N ARG A 45 0.11 2.02 13.71
CA ARG A 45 0.96 2.70 12.74
C ARG A 45 1.17 1.83 11.51
N ILE A 46 0.86 2.39 10.34
CA ILE A 46 1.05 1.79 9.02
C ILE A 46 2.05 2.64 8.24
N GLN A 47 3.08 1.98 7.74
CA GLN A 47 4.08 2.59 6.88
C GLN A 47 4.20 1.80 5.58
N ILE A 48 4.38 2.51 4.47
CA ILE A 48 4.51 1.93 3.13
C ILE A 48 5.74 2.50 2.46
N TRP A 49 6.52 1.64 1.82
CA TRP A 49 7.65 2.03 0.97
C TRP A 49 7.50 1.46 -0.43
N LEU A 50 7.76 2.29 -1.42
CA LEU A 50 7.86 1.93 -2.82
C LEU A 50 9.31 2.11 -3.27
N ASN A 51 9.97 1.02 -3.67
CA ASN A 51 11.36 1.01 -4.11
C ASN A 51 12.33 1.72 -3.14
N GLY A 52 12.06 1.60 -1.82
CA GLY A 52 12.86 2.21 -0.75
C GLY A 52 12.45 3.63 -0.36
N TYR A 53 11.62 4.30 -1.16
CA TYR A 53 11.07 5.61 -0.81
C TYR A 53 9.81 5.45 0.05
N GLN A 54 9.76 6.12 1.20
CA GLN A 54 8.62 6.04 2.13
C GLN A 54 7.47 6.90 1.62
N THR A 55 6.35 6.26 1.28
CA THR A 55 5.17 6.92 0.70
C THR A 55 4.11 7.19 1.76
N VAL A 56 4.03 6.36 2.78
CA VAL A 56 3.06 6.49 3.87
C VAL A 56 3.77 6.35 5.22
N ASP A 57 3.38 7.23 6.14
CA ASP A 57 3.58 7.10 7.57
C ASP A 57 2.31 7.58 8.26
N PHE A 58 1.41 6.65 8.56
CA PHE A 58 0.07 6.93 9.05
C PHE A 58 -0.14 6.24 10.39
N THR A 59 -0.70 6.95 11.36
CA THR A 59 -1.17 6.37 12.63
C THR A 59 -2.68 6.47 12.65
N GLU A 60 -3.37 5.33 12.75
CA GLU A 60 -4.83 5.26 12.87
C GLU A 60 -5.28 5.91 14.18
N PRO A 61 -6.04 7.03 14.14
CA PRO A 61 -6.50 7.69 15.36
C PRO A 61 -7.71 7.01 16.01
N ASP A 62 -8.46 6.18 15.28
CA ASP A 62 -9.65 5.49 15.80
C ASP A 62 -9.28 4.14 16.42
N GLU A 63 -9.26 4.10 17.76
CA GLU A 63 -8.94 2.91 18.55
C GLU A 63 -9.92 1.73 18.35
N LYS A 64 -11.09 1.97 17.73
CA LYS A 64 -12.06 0.90 17.44
C LYS A 64 -11.68 0.09 16.20
N ILE A 65 -10.72 0.56 15.40
CA ILE A 65 -10.25 -0.17 14.23
C ILE A 65 -9.48 -1.43 14.66
N PRO A 66 -9.86 -2.63 14.18
CA PRO A 66 -9.14 -3.85 14.49
C PRO A 66 -7.69 -3.80 14.00
N LEU A 67 -6.75 -4.13 14.89
CA LEU A 67 -5.31 -4.18 14.58
C LEU A 67 -4.86 -5.52 13.97
N LYS A 68 -5.77 -6.50 13.89
CA LYS A 68 -5.51 -7.85 13.35
C LYS A 68 -6.52 -8.17 12.26
N GLY A 69 -6.05 -8.85 11.23
CA GLY A 69 -6.86 -9.22 10.08
C GLY A 69 -6.13 -10.18 9.16
N ARG A 70 -6.70 -10.40 7.98
CA ARG A 70 -6.09 -11.21 6.92
C ARG A 70 -5.37 -10.30 5.93
N LEU A 71 -4.27 -10.80 5.38
CA LEU A 71 -3.58 -10.16 4.26
C LEU A 71 -4.05 -10.81 2.96
N GLY A 72 -4.26 -9.98 1.95
CA GLY A 72 -4.70 -10.42 0.63
C GLY A 72 -4.12 -9.54 -0.46
N LEU A 73 -3.96 -10.13 -1.64
CA LEU A 73 -3.62 -9.40 -2.86
C LEU A 73 -4.90 -9.18 -3.64
N GLN A 74 -5.22 -7.92 -3.91
CA GLN A 74 -6.43 -7.52 -4.63
C GLN A 74 -6.05 -7.07 -6.04
N VAL A 75 -6.82 -7.51 -7.03
CA VAL A 75 -6.83 -6.93 -8.38
C VAL A 75 -8.17 -6.21 -8.53
N HIS A 76 -8.12 -4.92 -8.87
CA HIS A 76 -9.33 -4.10 -8.97
C HIS A 76 -10.20 -4.59 -10.13
N GLY A 77 -11.52 -4.61 -9.93
CA GLY A 77 -12.48 -4.95 -10.98
C GLY A 77 -12.50 -3.91 -12.10
N GLY A 78 -12.81 -4.31 -13.33
CA GLY A 78 -12.83 -3.44 -14.49
C GLY A 78 -12.47 -4.18 -15.77
N PRO A 79 -11.93 -3.48 -16.79
CA PRO A 79 -11.35 -4.13 -17.97
C PRO A 79 -10.33 -5.21 -17.56
N PRO A 80 -10.13 -6.26 -18.38
CA PRO A 80 -9.15 -7.30 -18.09
C PRO A 80 -7.77 -6.71 -17.77
N VAL A 81 -7.23 -7.10 -16.63
CA VAL A 81 -5.91 -6.68 -16.17
C VAL A 81 -5.16 -7.88 -15.64
N GLU A 82 -3.86 -7.89 -15.88
CA GLU A 82 -2.94 -8.91 -15.41
C GLU A 82 -1.98 -8.28 -14.39
N CYS A 83 -1.80 -8.94 -13.24
CA CYS A 83 -0.89 -8.48 -12.20
C CYS A 83 0.01 -9.65 -11.77
N HIS A 84 1.32 -9.39 -11.71
CA HIS A 84 2.34 -10.38 -11.39
C HIS A 84 2.93 -10.07 -10.02
N TYR A 85 3.02 -11.07 -9.16
CA TYR A 85 3.59 -10.97 -7.83
C TYR A 85 4.74 -11.97 -7.69
N ARG A 86 5.83 -11.57 -7.01
CA ARG A 86 6.94 -12.46 -6.69
C ARG A 86 7.58 -12.07 -5.37
N ASN A 87 8.29 -13.02 -4.76
CA ASN A 87 9.04 -12.81 -3.52
C ASN A 87 8.20 -12.26 -2.35
N LEU A 88 6.96 -12.74 -2.22
CA LEU A 88 6.07 -12.41 -1.11
C LEU A 88 6.65 -12.99 0.19
N ARG A 89 6.85 -12.13 1.18
CA ARG A 89 7.39 -12.50 2.49
C ARG A 89 6.56 -11.83 3.57
N LEU A 90 6.33 -12.55 4.64
CA LEU A 90 5.63 -12.06 5.82
C LEU A 90 6.52 -12.31 7.04
N LYS A 91 6.60 -11.31 7.92
CA LYS A 91 7.25 -11.41 9.22
C LYS A 91 6.30 -10.80 10.25
N GLU A 92 5.98 -11.56 11.28
CA GLU A 92 5.28 -11.05 12.46
C GLU A 92 6.25 -10.18 13.29
N LEU A 93 5.74 -9.07 13.82
CA LEU A 93 6.51 -8.05 14.56
C LEU A 93 6.28 -8.18 16.06
#